data_AF-A0A139HHE4-F1
#
_entry.id   AF-A0A139HHE4-F1
#
_cell.length_a   1.000
_cell.length_b   1.000
_cell.length_c   1.000
_cell.angle_alpha   90.00
_cell.angle_beta   90.00
_cell.angle_gamma   90.00
#
_symmetry.space_group_name_H-M   'P 1'
#
loop_
_entity.id
_entity.type
_entity.pdbx_description
1 polymer ?
#
loop_
_entity_poly.entity_id
_entity_poly.type
_entity_poly.pdbx_seq_one_letter_code
_entity_poly.pdbx_strand_id
1 'polypeptide(L)'
;MHLGLYLSHIVTLLCAIHTVDACTVCTNESPEPITYSPAPWTLKGTIYSFFLLPGVGIPLFGGLPVKAFPPLERKYAQAIAGNYKGILGMIQVIRYTESPVGPYDELLIVPGFFGYPGPGGSEITNVRVSRIYVSQKYTAWNGRVNWNIPKHLARFDWTSDVNGGESVKIYPFDTSGDPYESGPSAKPFFQMSFSPLLNGILQIPFSTDLYGILGVNVTLVQPPVPQGEDVFGATAGTSTSNSVVPGQSSDRTTLGTINLSQAGGDGEETGYNAVGDEYFPNFWPGLLSTNVGLRMEDATITFSEPVVWNVYPNMASQPFRYCLPHLTFRGPHDTFDLPNYNADPETIFTGKPPRSSQDASQPLHLPHAPPPPKLHTPRIRPPTTHPQNPPPTTGSPASLCTTYDLTPRKKESKRRDLDAQPRKPQAFKILGSPLRFGLVGRRYLHWKESEFY
;
A
#
# COMPACT_ATOMS: atom_id res chain seq x y z
N MET A 1 73.56 30.48 16.71
CA MET A 1 73.01 30.39 18.07
C MET A 1 71.50 30.38 17.99
N HIS A 2 70.92 29.31 18.54
CA HIS A 2 69.54 29.04 18.98
C HIS A 2 68.33 29.34 18.06
N LEU A 3 67.52 28.34 17.65
CA LEU A 3 66.66 27.38 18.38
C LEU A 3 65.27 27.98 18.72
N GLY A 4 64.20 27.43 18.11
CA GLY A 4 62.84 27.50 18.66
C GLY A 4 61.73 27.83 17.65
N LEU A 5 60.64 27.02 17.70
CA LEU A 5 59.33 27.07 16.98
C LEU A 5 59.22 25.93 15.93
N TYR A 6 59.15 24.65 16.30
CA TYR A 6 58.06 23.93 16.99
C TYR A 6 56.66 24.14 16.41
N LEU A 7 56.22 23.13 15.65
CA LEU A 7 54.87 22.57 15.51
C LEU A 7 53.73 23.56 15.23
N SER A 8 53.46 23.80 13.94
CA SER A 8 52.14 24.19 13.47
C SER A 8 51.35 22.94 13.06
N HIS A 9 50.47 22.52 13.97
CA HIS A 9 49.25 21.72 13.79
C HIS A 9 49.00 21.09 12.40
N ILE A 10 49.45 19.84 12.24
CA ILE A 10 48.78 18.84 11.41
C ILE A 10 47.72 18.19 12.31
N VAL A 11 46.50 18.74 12.30
CA VAL A 11 45.29 18.00 12.71
C VAL A 11 44.24 18.32 11.65
N THR A 12 44.48 17.84 10.43
CA THR A 12 43.39 17.68 9.47
C THR A 12 42.59 16.49 9.95
N LEU A 13 41.48 16.82 10.62
CA LEU A 13 40.46 15.90 11.07
C LEU A 13 40.03 15.02 9.88
N LEU A 14 40.52 13.78 9.84
CA LEU A 14 39.93 12.69 9.07
C LEU A 14 38.57 12.40 9.71
N CYS A 15 37.56 13.20 9.34
CA CYS A 15 36.18 12.78 9.47
C CYS A 15 36.00 11.71 8.37
N ALA A 16 36.43 10.49 8.67
CA ALA A 16 36.05 9.33 7.89
C ALA A 16 34.53 9.22 8.03
N ILE A 17 33.81 9.79 7.06
CA ILE A 17 32.42 9.46 6.79
C ILE A 17 32.44 7.94 6.65
N HIS A 18 32.02 7.24 7.70
CA HIS A 18 31.64 5.86 7.56
C HIS A 18 30.42 5.91 6.66
N THR A 19 30.64 5.77 5.35
CA THR A 19 29.61 5.24 4.48
C THR A 19 29.30 3.90 5.11
N VAL A 20 28.22 3.85 5.89
CA VAL A 20 27.67 2.59 6.35
C VAL A 20 27.34 1.89 5.05
N ASP A 21 28.18 0.91 4.67
CA ASP A 21 27.98 0.19 3.42
C ASP A 21 26.54 -0.32 3.43
N ALA A 22 25.75 0.13 2.46
CA ALA A 22 24.37 -0.26 2.34
C ALA A 22 24.33 -1.79 2.35
N CYS A 23 23.53 -2.36 3.24
CA CYS A 23 23.49 -3.80 3.44
C CYS A 23 23.17 -4.52 2.13
N THR A 24 24.04 -5.42 1.68
CA THR A 24 23.91 -6.03 0.34
C THR A 24 22.87 -7.16 0.29
N VAL A 25 22.49 -7.73 1.44
CA VAL A 25 21.52 -8.83 1.56
C VAL A 25 20.71 -8.70 2.86
N CYS A 26 20.00 -7.58 3.04
CA CYS A 26 19.19 -7.39 4.24
C CYS A 26 17.78 -7.98 4.10
N THR A 27 17.32 -8.63 5.18
CA THR A 27 15.96 -9.17 5.32
C THR A 27 15.33 -8.64 6.62
N ASN A 28 14.11 -9.06 6.94
CA ASN A 28 13.48 -8.70 8.21
C ASN A 28 14.21 -9.31 9.42
N GLU A 29 14.81 -10.48 9.22
CA GLU A 29 15.53 -11.27 10.22
C GLU A 29 16.99 -10.81 10.42
N SER A 30 17.48 -9.92 9.57
CA SER A 30 18.80 -9.31 9.69
C SER A 30 19.03 -8.72 11.09
N PRO A 31 20.15 -9.04 11.77
CA PRO A 31 20.40 -8.59 13.14
C PRO A 31 20.73 -7.10 13.23
N GLU A 32 21.07 -6.46 12.12
CA GLU A 32 21.46 -5.05 12.08
C GLU A 32 20.28 -4.16 12.53
N PRO A 33 20.52 -3.16 13.39
CA PRO A 33 19.47 -2.25 13.80
C PRO A 33 19.01 -1.39 12.62
N ILE A 34 17.77 -0.93 12.65
CA ILE A 34 17.29 0.03 11.66
C ILE A 34 18.03 1.35 11.86
N THR A 35 18.84 1.74 10.89
CA THR A 35 19.53 3.03 10.85
C THR A 35 18.77 4.01 9.97
N TYR A 36 18.73 5.28 10.40
CA TYR A 36 18.18 6.35 9.58
C TYR A 36 19.06 6.62 8.37
N SER A 37 18.47 6.55 7.19
CA SER A 37 19.05 6.87 5.90
C SER A 37 18.29 8.06 5.32
N PRO A 38 18.83 9.29 5.44
CA PRO A 38 18.14 10.50 5.05
C PRO A 38 17.84 10.55 3.55
N ALA A 39 16.83 11.31 3.17
CA ALA A 39 16.63 11.74 1.79
C ALA A 39 17.78 12.68 1.33
N PRO A 40 17.94 12.96 0.02
CA PRO A 40 17.25 12.34 -1.12
C PRO A 40 17.77 10.93 -1.41
N TRP A 41 16.94 10.08 -2.01
CA TRP A 41 17.35 8.74 -2.45
C TRP A 41 17.43 8.66 -3.97
N THR A 42 18.46 7.98 -4.46
CA THR A 42 18.54 7.48 -5.84
C THR A 42 18.65 5.96 -5.77
N LEU A 43 17.82 5.28 -6.53
CA LEU A 43 17.69 3.83 -6.54
C LEU A 43 17.82 3.30 -7.98
N LYS A 44 18.20 2.03 -8.09
CA LYS A 44 18.21 1.27 -9.34
C LYS A 44 17.33 0.04 -9.22
N GLY A 45 16.62 -0.30 -10.29
CA GLY A 45 15.81 -1.51 -10.30
C GLY A 45 15.04 -1.75 -11.58
N THR A 46 14.18 -2.76 -11.53
CA THR A 46 13.23 -3.06 -12.60
C THR A 46 11.81 -2.75 -12.13
N ILE A 47 11.09 -1.94 -12.90
CA ILE A 47 9.70 -1.52 -12.60
C ILE A 47 8.75 -2.24 -13.54
N TYR A 48 7.71 -2.85 -12.99
CA TYR A 48 6.55 -3.34 -13.72
C TYR A 48 5.36 -2.46 -13.35
N SER A 49 4.72 -1.83 -14.32
CA SER A 49 3.65 -0.86 -14.05
C SER A 49 2.48 -1.00 -15.00
N PHE A 50 1.28 -0.75 -14.49
CA PHE A 50 0.08 -0.52 -15.30
C PHE A 50 -0.76 0.60 -14.68
N PHE A 51 -1.53 1.28 -15.52
CA PHE A 51 -2.32 2.45 -15.13
C PHE A 51 -3.75 2.08 -14.76
N LEU A 52 -4.29 2.82 -13.81
CA LEU A 52 -5.72 2.87 -13.50
C LEU A 52 -6.29 4.10 -14.20
N LEU A 53 -7.33 3.89 -15.01
CA LEU A 53 -7.98 4.92 -15.81
C LEU A 53 -9.46 5.05 -15.42
N PRO A 54 -10.14 6.19 -15.69
CA PRO A 54 -11.58 6.30 -15.48
C PRO A 54 -12.36 5.18 -16.17
N GLY A 55 -13.10 4.39 -15.39
CA GLY A 55 -13.84 3.21 -15.87
C GLY A 55 -13.02 1.91 -15.92
N VAL A 56 -11.70 1.97 -15.77
CA VAL A 56 -10.79 0.81 -15.72
C VAL A 56 -9.89 0.94 -14.49
N GLY A 57 -10.32 0.40 -13.36
CA GLY A 57 -9.61 0.54 -12.09
C GLY A 57 -9.94 1.80 -11.29
N ILE A 58 -10.30 2.92 -11.95
CA ILE A 58 -10.87 4.09 -11.28
C ILE A 58 -12.40 4.05 -11.42
N PRO A 59 -13.15 4.00 -10.31
CA PRO A 59 -14.61 3.99 -10.37
C PRO A 59 -15.14 5.32 -10.92
N LEU A 60 -16.13 5.25 -11.83
CA LEU A 60 -16.87 6.44 -12.30
C LEU A 60 -17.86 6.96 -11.25
N PHE A 61 -18.30 6.06 -10.35
CA PHE A 61 -19.24 6.33 -9.27
C PHE A 61 -18.82 5.51 -8.03
N GLY A 62 -18.97 6.07 -6.84
CA GLY A 62 -18.57 5.42 -5.59
C GLY A 62 -17.17 5.82 -5.11
N GLY A 63 -16.69 5.12 -4.09
CA GLY A 63 -15.40 5.37 -3.45
C GLY A 63 -14.35 4.31 -3.76
N LEU A 64 -13.22 4.42 -3.08
CA LEU A 64 -12.17 3.40 -3.10
C LEU A 64 -12.63 2.13 -2.39
N PRO A 65 -12.15 0.94 -2.80
CA PRO A 65 -12.35 -0.28 -2.02
C PRO A 65 -11.65 -0.14 -0.66
N VAL A 66 -12.12 -0.86 0.37
CA VAL A 66 -11.55 -0.85 1.72
C VAL A 66 -10.08 -1.23 1.69
N LYS A 67 -9.71 -2.21 0.85
CA LYS A 67 -8.32 -2.66 0.68
C LYS A 67 -7.35 -1.57 0.21
N ALA A 68 -7.84 -0.42 -0.29
CA ALA A 68 -7.01 0.68 -0.76
C ALA A 68 -6.11 1.25 0.34
N PHE A 69 -6.49 1.09 1.61
CA PHE A 69 -5.72 1.51 2.76
C PHE A 69 -5.43 0.31 3.68
N PRO A 70 -4.21 0.18 4.21
CA PRO A 70 -3.88 -0.90 5.14
C PRO A 70 -4.73 -0.87 6.41
N PRO A 71 -4.86 -2.00 7.13
CA PRO A 71 -5.65 -2.10 8.36
C PRO A 71 -5.21 -1.13 9.45
N LEU A 72 -3.93 -0.81 9.53
CA LEU A 72 -3.40 0.15 10.49
C LEU A 72 -3.89 1.57 10.15
N GLU A 73 -3.65 2.07 8.95
CA GLU A 73 -3.96 3.43 8.53
C GLU A 73 -5.47 3.70 8.54
N ARG A 74 -6.31 2.75 8.13
CA ARG A 74 -7.77 2.97 8.08
C ARG A 74 -8.43 3.13 9.46
N LYS A 75 -7.73 2.82 10.56
CA LYS A 75 -8.18 3.13 11.93
C LYS A 75 -8.07 4.63 12.26
N TYR A 76 -7.29 5.38 11.50
CA TYR A 76 -6.99 6.79 11.78
C TYR A 76 -7.48 7.69 10.63
N ALA A 77 -8.48 8.52 10.92
CA ALA A 77 -9.08 9.41 9.93
C ALA A 77 -8.05 10.35 9.25
N GLN A 78 -7.04 10.80 9.99
CA GLN A 78 -5.96 11.63 9.45
C GLN A 78 -5.10 10.86 8.44
N ALA A 79 -4.81 9.60 8.72
CA ALA A 79 -3.99 8.77 7.83
C ALA A 79 -4.70 8.54 6.50
N ILE A 80 -6.03 8.35 6.48
CA ILE A 80 -6.80 8.19 5.21
C ILE A 80 -7.40 9.49 4.69
N ALA A 81 -6.95 10.65 5.17
CA ALA A 81 -7.53 11.94 4.80
C ALA A 81 -7.27 12.32 3.33
N GLY A 82 -8.09 13.26 2.86
CA GLY A 82 -8.13 13.73 1.47
C GLY A 82 -9.42 13.31 0.78
N ASN A 83 -9.89 14.14 -0.15
CA ASN A 83 -11.08 13.83 -0.95
C ASN A 83 -10.66 13.12 -2.25
N TYR A 84 -11.01 11.84 -2.40
CA TYR A 84 -10.62 11.08 -3.59
C TYR A 84 -11.25 11.67 -4.86
N LYS A 85 -10.41 11.99 -5.85
CA LYS A 85 -10.79 12.60 -7.14
C LYS A 85 -10.68 11.65 -8.33
N GLY A 86 -9.92 10.56 -8.20
CA GLY A 86 -9.63 9.66 -9.32
C GLY A 86 -8.64 10.29 -10.31
N ILE A 87 -9.03 10.47 -11.57
CA ILE A 87 -8.21 11.02 -12.68
C ILE A 87 -7.25 10.00 -13.30
N LEU A 88 -6.17 9.64 -12.61
CA LEU A 88 -5.15 8.70 -13.10
C LEU A 88 -4.47 8.06 -11.89
N GLY A 89 -4.40 6.73 -11.89
CA GLY A 89 -3.72 5.94 -10.88
C GLY A 89 -2.74 4.97 -11.52
N MET A 90 -2.02 4.23 -10.69
CA MET A 90 -1.11 3.18 -11.12
C MET A 90 -0.92 2.16 -10.01
N ILE A 91 -0.58 0.95 -10.43
CA ILE A 91 0.00 -0.06 -9.55
C ILE A 91 1.38 -0.37 -10.12
N GLN A 92 2.38 -0.44 -9.23
CA GLN A 92 3.73 -0.83 -9.61
C GLN A 92 4.23 -1.96 -8.73
N VAL A 93 4.96 -2.89 -9.35
CA VAL A 93 5.84 -3.81 -8.65
C VAL A 93 7.26 -3.51 -9.06
N ILE A 94 8.17 -3.38 -8.11
CA ILE A 94 9.55 -2.93 -8.34
C ILE A 94 10.50 -3.90 -7.67
N ARG A 95 11.57 -4.25 -8.37
CA ARG A 95 12.72 -4.99 -7.83
C ARG A 95 13.91 -4.06 -7.80
N TYR A 96 14.20 -3.46 -6.64
CA TYR A 96 15.34 -2.59 -6.48
C TYR A 96 16.61 -3.43 -6.33
N THR A 97 17.56 -3.21 -7.23
CA THR A 97 18.91 -3.79 -7.15
C THR A 97 19.82 -2.93 -6.27
N GLU A 98 19.55 -1.62 -6.18
CA GLU A 98 20.35 -0.68 -5.38
C GLU A 98 19.45 0.33 -4.68
N SER A 99 19.71 0.57 -3.39
CA SER A 99 19.15 1.66 -2.62
C SER A 99 20.09 2.02 -1.46
N PRO A 100 19.89 3.17 -0.79
CA PRO A 100 20.65 3.53 0.41
C PRO A 100 20.55 2.50 1.57
N VAL A 101 19.56 1.61 1.54
CA VAL A 101 19.33 0.57 2.55
C VAL A 101 19.42 -0.85 1.97
N GLY A 102 20.08 -1.01 0.81
CA GLY A 102 20.23 -2.30 0.15
C GLY A 102 19.12 -2.65 -0.85
N PRO A 103 19.23 -3.78 -1.57
CA PRO A 103 18.21 -4.24 -2.51
C PRO A 103 16.91 -4.65 -1.79
N TYR A 104 15.77 -4.43 -2.43
CA TYR A 104 14.46 -4.85 -1.92
C TYR A 104 13.40 -4.89 -3.01
N ASP A 105 12.31 -5.61 -2.75
CA ASP A 105 11.13 -5.62 -3.62
C ASP A 105 10.02 -4.73 -3.03
N GLU A 106 9.20 -4.15 -3.91
CA GLU A 106 8.13 -3.22 -3.54
C GLU A 106 6.89 -3.45 -4.40
N LEU A 107 5.70 -3.43 -3.79
CA LEU A 107 4.42 -3.24 -4.46
C LEU A 107 3.82 -1.95 -3.95
N LEU A 108 3.43 -1.03 -4.83
CA LEU A 108 2.73 0.19 -4.45
C LEU A 108 1.44 0.38 -5.24
N ILE A 109 0.44 0.95 -4.56
CA ILE A 109 -0.86 1.28 -5.12
C ILE A 109 -1.04 2.79 -5.01
N VAL A 110 -1.14 3.45 -6.15
CA VAL A 110 -1.55 4.85 -6.30
C VAL A 110 -2.94 4.83 -6.92
N PRO A 111 -4.02 4.88 -6.14
CA PRO A 111 -5.35 4.68 -6.68
C PRO A 111 -5.83 5.88 -7.50
N GLY A 112 -5.22 7.05 -7.29
CA GLY A 112 -5.50 8.26 -8.06
C GLY A 112 -5.11 9.53 -7.32
N PHE A 113 -5.72 10.63 -7.73
CA PHE A 113 -5.57 11.94 -7.12
C PHE A 113 -6.51 12.11 -5.93
N PHE A 114 -6.07 12.92 -4.97
CA PHE A 114 -6.80 13.36 -3.79
C PHE A 114 -6.75 14.88 -3.70
N GLY A 115 -7.86 15.47 -3.30
CA GLY A 115 -7.98 16.88 -2.93
C GLY A 115 -7.63 17.09 -1.46
N TYR A 116 -6.79 18.07 -1.17
CA TYR A 116 -6.42 18.46 0.19
C TYR A 116 -6.63 19.97 0.41
N PRO A 117 -6.86 20.42 1.65
CA PRO A 117 -6.84 21.83 2.00
C PRO A 117 -5.46 22.45 1.70
N GLY A 118 -5.45 23.47 0.86
CA GLY A 118 -4.30 24.29 0.51
C GLY A 118 -4.30 25.65 1.20
N PRO A 119 -3.24 26.45 0.98
CA PRO A 119 -3.15 27.80 1.51
C PRO A 119 -4.35 28.67 1.10
N GLY A 120 -4.84 29.51 2.02
CA GLY A 120 -5.95 30.42 1.77
C GLY A 120 -7.30 29.75 1.50
N GLY A 121 -7.45 28.45 1.82
CA GLY A 121 -8.68 27.70 1.58
C GLY A 121 -8.83 27.14 0.16
N SER A 122 -7.77 27.23 -0.67
CA SER A 122 -7.72 26.55 -1.97
C SER A 122 -7.69 25.03 -1.80
N GLU A 123 -8.03 24.26 -2.83
CA GLU A 123 -7.83 22.80 -2.85
C GLU A 123 -6.58 22.49 -3.69
N ILE A 124 -5.61 21.79 -3.12
CA ILE A 124 -4.51 21.18 -3.87
C ILE A 124 -4.93 19.77 -4.29
N THR A 125 -4.59 19.36 -5.51
CA THR A 125 -4.92 18.03 -6.03
C THR A 125 -3.65 17.31 -6.41
N ASN A 126 -3.35 16.20 -5.73
CA ASN A 126 -2.10 15.47 -5.86
C ASN A 126 -2.33 13.96 -5.78
N VAL A 127 -1.40 13.18 -6.33
CA VAL A 127 -1.41 11.72 -6.22
C VAL A 127 -0.96 11.27 -4.84
N ARG A 128 -1.35 10.05 -4.48
CA ARG A 128 -1.06 9.46 -3.17
C ARG A 128 -0.78 7.96 -3.30
N VAL A 129 0.29 7.46 -2.68
CA VAL A 129 0.43 6.01 -2.43
C VAL A 129 -0.46 5.66 -1.25
N SER A 130 -1.54 4.93 -1.50
CA SER A 130 -2.54 4.60 -0.45
C SER A 130 -2.18 3.32 0.32
N ARG A 131 -1.50 2.38 -0.35
CA ARG A 131 -1.02 1.12 0.23
C ARG A 131 0.25 0.68 -0.49
N ILE A 132 1.19 0.16 0.27
CA ILE A 132 2.50 -0.24 -0.23
C ILE A 132 3.12 -1.32 0.65
N TYR A 133 3.77 -2.29 0.03
CA TYR A 133 4.49 -3.37 0.68
C TYR A 133 5.93 -3.43 0.24
N VAL A 134 6.81 -3.80 1.15
CA VAL A 134 8.25 -3.95 0.89
C VAL A 134 8.82 -5.20 1.55
N SER A 135 9.89 -5.74 0.98
CA SER A 135 10.49 -7.01 1.42
C SER A 135 11.41 -6.92 2.64
N GLN A 136 11.72 -5.73 3.15
CA GLN A 136 12.59 -5.56 4.32
C GLN A 136 12.23 -4.36 5.23
N LYS A 137 12.50 -4.50 6.53
CA LYS A 137 12.21 -3.51 7.59
C LYS A 137 12.92 -2.17 7.42
N TYR A 138 14.13 -2.15 6.88
CA TYR A 138 14.94 -0.93 6.76
C TYR A 138 14.29 0.11 5.84
N THR A 139 13.80 -0.32 4.67
CA THR A 139 13.09 0.57 3.73
C THR A 139 11.67 0.89 4.19
N ALA A 140 11.00 -0.04 4.88
CA ALA A 140 9.69 0.23 5.47
C ALA A 140 9.76 1.41 6.44
N TRP A 141 10.66 1.33 7.43
CA TRP A 141 10.84 2.37 8.42
C TRP A 141 11.31 3.70 7.81
N ASN A 142 12.37 3.66 6.99
CA ASN A 142 12.90 4.88 6.39
C ASN A 142 11.90 5.55 5.43
N GLY A 143 11.11 4.77 4.68
CA GLY A 143 10.08 5.31 3.79
C GLY A 143 8.96 6.03 4.54
N ARG A 144 8.56 5.49 5.71
CA ARG A 144 7.59 6.12 6.61
C ARG A 144 8.16 7.40 7.22
N VAL A 145 9.37 7.36 7.79
CA VAL A 145 9.98 8.51 8.48
C VAL A 145 10.35 9.65 7.53
N ASN A 146 10.89 9.35 6.34
CA ASN A 146 11.27 10.39 5.38
C ASN A 146 10.03 11.01 4.70
N TRP A 147 9.08 10.21 4.22
CA TRP A 147 8.05 10.70 3.28
C TRP A 147 6.61 10.39 3.67
N ASN A 148 6.37 9.83 4.87
CA ASN A 148 5.06 9.30 5.29
C ASN A 148 4.44 8.29 4.32
N ILE A 149 5.26 7.58 3.55
CA ILE A 149 4.73 6.55 2.65
C ILE A 149 4.35 5.35 3.54
N PRO A 150 3.09 4.86 3.53
CA PRO A 150 2.56 3.91 4.52
C PRO A 150 3.03 2.47 4.24
N LYS A 151 4.35 2.24 4.25
CA LYS A 151 4.97 0.95 3.95
C LYS A 151 4.65 -0.07 5.06
N HIS A 152 4.31 -1.28 4.63
CA HIS A 152 4.19 -2.48 5.46
C HIS A 152 5.08 -3.60 4.89
N LEU A 153 5.32 -4.63 5.69
CA LEU A 153 6.16 -5.76 5.28
C LEU A 153 5.37 -6.79 4.46
N ALA A 154 6.02 -7.37 3.46
CA ALA A 154 5.52 -8.53 2.73
C ALA A 154 6.66 -9.44 2.27
N ARG A 155 6.35 -10.72 2.07
CA ARG A 155 7.22 -11.63 1.33
C ARG A 155 6.88 -11.56 -0.16
N PHE A 156 7.91 -11.59 -1.01
CA PHE A 156 7.79 -11.58 -2.46
C PHE A 156 8.37 -12.88 -3.04
N ASP A 157 7.55 -13.64 -3.74
CA ASP A 157 7.97 -14.90 -4.36
C ASP A 157 7.97 -14.72 -5.88
N TRP A 158 9.17 -14.55 -6.46
CA TRP A 158 9.37 -14.35 -7.89
C TRP A 158 9.61 -15.66 -8.64
N THR A 159 9.11 -15.73 -9.87
CA THR A 159 9.45 -16.78 -10.83
C THR A 159 9.64 -16.18 -12.21
N SER A 160 10.82 -16.38 -12.80
CA SER A 160 11.13 -15.98 -14.16
C SER A 160 10.79 -17.11 -15.13
N ASP A 161 10.26 -16.76 -16.31
CA ASP A 161 10.07 -17.70 -17.41
C ASP A 161 11.25 -17.65 -18.41
N VAL A 162 11.36 -18.69 -19.24
CA VAL A 162 12.44 -18.82 -20.23
C VAL A 162 12.36 -17.83 -21.40
N ASN A 163 11.21 -17.19 -21.58
CA ASN A 163 10.93 -16.21 -22.63
C ASN A 163 11.01 -14.76 -22.13
N GLY A 164 11.54 -14.55 -20.91
CA GLY A 164 11.71 -13.24 -20.31
C GLY A 164 10.45 -12.65 -19.68
N GLY A 165 9.39 -13.42 -19.50
CA GLY A 165 8.28 -13.07 -18.62
C GLY A 165 8.61 -13.34 -17.15
N GLU A 166 7.87 -12.66 -16.28
CA GLU A 166 8.16 -12.58 -14.85
C GLU A 166 6.85 -12.64 -14.07
N SER A 167 6.80 -13.48 -13.05
CA SER A 167 5.64 -13.58 -12.16
C SER A 167 6.06 -13.32 -10.72
N VAL A 168 5.13 -12.76 -9.94
CA VAL A 168 5.33 -12.53 -8.51
C VAL A 168 4.06 -12.84 -7.74
N LYS A 169 4.24 -13.40 -6.55
CA LYS A 169 3.21 -13.50 -5.50
C LYS A 169 3.66 -12.74 -4.27
N ILE A 170 2.75 -11.97 -3.67
CA ILE A 170 3.05 -11.07 -2.57
C ILE A 170 2.19 -11.44 -1.36
N TYR A 171 2.86 -11.66 -0.23
CA TYR A 171 2.27 -12.16 1.02
C TYR A 171 2.49 -11.14 2.14
N PRO A 172 1.56 -10.20 2.33
CA PRO A 172 1.65 -9.16 3.36
C PRO A 172 1.64 -9.71 4.78
N PHE A 173 2.25 -8.97 5.70
CA PHE A 173 2.25 -9.32 7.11
C PHE A 173 1.00 -8.76 7.83
N ASP A 174 0.32 -7.78 7.21
CA ASP A 174 -0.85 -7.07 7.77
C ASP A 174 -2.21 -7.69 7.41
N THR A 175 -2.29 -8.72 6.56
CA THR A 175 -3.59 -9.27 6.11
C THR A 175 -4.09 -10.49 6.89
N SER A 176 -3.25 -11.09 7.74
CA SER A 176 -3.57 -12.31 8.50
C SER A 176 -4.48 -12.06 9.71
N GLY A 177 -4.64 -10.80 10.11
CA GLY A 177 -5.34 -10.41 11.34
C GLY A 177 -4.45 -10.37 12.58
N ASP A 178 -3.16 -10.71 12.45
CA ASP A 178 -2.18 -10.55 13.51
C ASP A 178 -1.85 -9.06 13.73
N PRO A 179 -2.14 -8.48 14.91
CA PRO A 179 -1.86 -7.08 15.19
C PRO A 179 -0.36 -6.74 15.24
N TYR A 180 0.51 -7.75 15.42
CA TYR A 180 1.96 -7.56 15.52
C TYR A 180 2.68 -7.79 14.19
N GLU A 181 1.96 -8.04 13.10
CA GLU A 181 2.55 -8.30 11.77
C GLU A 181 3.75 -9.26 11.88
N SER A 182 3.58 -10.38 12.58
CA SER A 182 4.72 -11.25 12.97
C SER A 182 5.25 -12.11 11.84
N GLY A 183 4.47 -12.27 10.76
CA GLY A 183 4.83 -13.09 9.62
C GLY A 183 3.93 -12.88 8.41
N PRO A 184 4.35 -13.37 7.23
CA PRO A 184 3.58 -13.22 6.01
C PRO A 184 2.27 -14.01 6.06
N SER A 185 1.27 -13.52 5.34
CA SER A 185 0.01 -14.23 5.10
C SER A 185 0.24 -15.61 4.47
N ALA A 186 -0.68 -16.54 4.74
CA ALA A 186 -0.60 -17.89 4.19
C ALA A 186 -0.88 -17.94 2.67
N LYS A 187 -1.74 -17.03 2.18
CA LYS A 187 -2.12 -16.90 0.77
C LYS A 187 -1.71 -15.51 0.23
N PRO A 188 -1.42 -15.39 -1.07
CA PRO A 188 -0.99 -14.11 -1.63
C PRO A 188 -2.15 -13.11 -1.69
N PHE A 189 -1.89 -11.88 -1.28
CA PHE A 189 -2.83 -10.76 -1.41
C PHE A 189 -2.84 -10.19 -2.83
N PHE A 190 -1.67 -10.20 -3.48
CA PHE A 190 -1.47 -9.75 -4.85
C PHE A 190 -0.62 -10.77 -5.60
N GLN A 191 -0.95 -11.02 -6.85
CA GLN A 191 -0.10 -11.74 -7.78
C GLN A 191 -0.25 -11.23 -9.20
N MET A 192 0.82 -11.31 -9.99
CA MET A 192 0.79 -10.98 -11.40
C MET A 192 1.77 -11.81 -12.22
N SER A 193 1.55 -11.86 -13.54
CA SER A 193 2.52 -12.36 -14.52
C SER A 193 2.66 -11.35 -15.66
N PHE A 194 3.87 -10.84 -15.88
CA PHE A 194 4.23 -10.02 -17.01
C PHE A 194 4.74 -10.88 -18.15
N SER A 195 4.27 -10.62 -19.37
CA SER A 195 4.81 -11.20 -20.60
C SER A 195 5.16 -10.08 -21.57
N PRO A 196 6.44 -9.97 -22.02
CA PRO A 196 6.85 -8.92 -22.93
C PRO A 196 6.17 -9.10 -24.30
N LEU A 197 5.68 -8.01 -24.89
CA LEU A 197 5.23 -8.02 -26.29
C LEU A 197 6.42 -8.07 -27.23
N LEU A 198 6.28 -8.75 -28.36
CA LEU A 198 7.34 -8.92 -29.36
C LEU A 198 8.66 -9.42 -28.74
N ASN A 199 8.58 -10.26 -27.70
CA ASN A 199 9.73 -10.77 -26.93
C ASN A 199 10.66 -9.66 -26.39
N GLY A 200 10.13 -8.45 -26.17
CA GLY A 200 10.90 -7.33 -25.61
C GLY A 200 11.86 -6.65 -26.60
N ILE A 201 11.74 -6.93 -27.90
CA ILE A 201 12.64 -6.39 -28.93
C ILE A 201 12.54 -4.86 -29.03
N LEU A 202 11.35 -4.30 -28.85
CA LEU A 202 11.14 -2.85 -28.91
C LEU A 202 11.34 -2.23 -27.53
N GLN A 203 12.49 -1.58 -27.35
CA GLN A 203 12.78 -0.74 -26.20
C GLN A 203 12.49 0.72 -26.54
N ILE A 204 11.75 1.39 -25.65
CA ILE A 204 11.46 2.82 -25.75
C ILE A 204 12.02 3.54 -24.51
N PRO A 205 12.58 4.74 -24.65
CA PRO A 205 12.90 5.55 -23.49
C PRO A 205 11.61 6.01 -22.81
N PHE A 206 11.59 5.97 -21.48
CA PHE A 206 10.48 6.48 -20.68
C PHE A 206 11.02 7.31 -19.52
N SER A 207 10.41 8.47 -19.27
CA SER A 207 10.65 9.30 -18.08
C SER A 207 9.34 9.88 -17.55
N THR A 208 9.22 9.93 -16.22
CA THR A 208 8.11 10.60 -15.53
C THR A 208 8.15 12.12 -15.68
N ASP A 209 9.27 12.71 -16.11
CA ASP A 209 9.36 14.15 -16.42
C ASP A 209 8.37 14.57 -17.51
N LEU A 210 7.98 13.62 -18.37
CA LEU A 210 6.95 13.81 -19.39
C LEU A 210 5.61 14.21 -18.76
N TYR A 211 5.31 13.76 -17.53
CA TYR A 211 4.09 14.20 -16.84
C TYR A 211 4.09 15.70 -16.56
N GLY A 212 5.25 16.26 -16.20
CA GLY A 212 5.41 17.70 -16.04
C GLY A 212 5.16 18.46 -17.34
N ILE A 213 5.64 17.94 -18.47
CA ILE A 213 5.40 18.51 -19.81
C ILE A 213 3.90 18.46 -20.18
N LEU A 214 3.20 17.39 -19.78
CA LEU A 214 1.76 17.21 -19.98
C LEU A 214 0.91 17.97 -18.95
N GLY A 215 1.51 18.76 -18.06
CA GLY A 215 0.83 19.53 -17.03
C GLY A 215 0.26 18.69 -15.88
N VAL A 216 0.68 17.43 -15.75
CA VAL A 216 0.26 16.52 -14.68
C VAL A 216 1.25 16.60 -13.53
N ASN A 217 0.81 17.20 -12.41
CA ASN A 217 1.60 17.24 -11.18
C ASN A 217 1.53 15.88 -10.46
N VAL A 218 2.58 15.07 -10.61
CA VAL A 218 2.70 13.75 -9.97
C VAL A 218 3.41 13.80 -8.61
N THR A 219 3.54 14.98 -8.00
CA THR A 219 4.00 15.10 -6.62
C THR A 219 3.12 14.25 -5.71
N LEU A 220 3.73 13.35 -4.96
CA LEU A 220 3.07 12.54 -3.95
C LEU A 220 2.83 13.41 -2.73
N VAL A 221 1.59 13.48 -2.26
CA VAL A 221 1.24 14.08 -0.97
C VAL A 221 0.78 12.98 -0.05
N GLN A 222 1.43 12.86 1.11
CA GLN A 222 1.18 11.81 2.09
C GLN A 222 0.79 12.41 3.44
N PRO A 223 -0.41 12.11 3.95
CA PRO A 223 -0.78 12.43 5.33
C PRO A 223 0.16 11.79 6.35
N PRO A 224 0.11 12.20 7.63
CA PRO A 224 0.83 11.50 8.69
C PRO A 224 0.43 10.03 8.76
N VAL A 225 1.39 9.17 9.05
CA VAL A 225 1.13 7.73 9.23
C VAL A 225 1.16 7.37 10.72
N PRO A 226 0.28 6.47 11.19
CA PRO A 226 0.28 6.05 12.59
C PRO A 226 1.50 5.16 12.90
N GLN A 227 1.88 5.13 14.18
CA GLN A 227 2.82 4.14 14.71
C GLN A 227 2.11 2.78 14.79
N GLY A 228 2.75 1.73 14.29
CA GLY A 228 2.31 0.34 14.47
C GLY A 228 3.11 -0.39 15.55
N GLU A 229 2.76 -1.65 15.77
CA GLU A 229 3.34 -2.54 16.80
C GLU A 229 4.01 -3.77 16.17
N ASP A 230 4.50 -3.65 14.94
CA ASP A 230 5.12 -4.78 14.25
C ASP A 230 6.35 -5.30 14.99
N VAL A 231 6.57 -6.62 14.95
CA VAL A 231 7.68 -7.26 15.68
C VAL A 231 9.09 -6.82 15.20
N PHE A 232 9.19 -6.19 14.03
CA PHE A 232 10.46 -5.73 13.46
C PHE A 232 10.74 -4.24 13.73
N GLY A 233 9.80 -3.52 14.34
CA GLY A 233 9.88 -2.08 14.57
C GLY A 233 9.89 -1.26 13.28
N ALA A 234 9.34 -1.78 12.18
CA ALA A 234 9.34 -1.17 10.85
C ALA A 234 8.27 -0.07 10.67
N THR A 235 7.17 -0.13 11.42
CA THR A 235 5.97 0.70 11.23
C THR A 235 6.02 2.02 12.02
N ALA A 236 7.04 2.84 11.75
CA ALA A 236 7.19 4.15 12.40
C ALA A 236 6.00 5.10 12.13
N GLY A 237 5.59 5.84 13.18
CA GLY A 237 4.59 6.90 13.08
C GLY A 237 5.18 8.28 12.80
N THR A 238 4.39 9.16 12.19
CA THR A 238 4.74 10.56 11.91
C THR A 238 3.59 11.51 12.29
N SER A 239 3.89 12.81 12.40
CA SER A 239 2.93 13.81 12.91
C SER A 239 2.60 14.94 11.92
N THR A 240 3.38 15.10 10.86
CA THR A 240 3.18 16.11 9.82
C THR A 240 2.83 15.44 8.51
N SER A 241 2.21 16.15 7.56
CA SER A 241 2.09 15.66 6.18
C SER A 241 3.36 15.98 5.41
N ASN A 242 3.78 15.11 4.50
CA ASN A 242 4.95 15.34 3.66
C ASN A 242 4.56 15.24 2.18
N SER A 243 5.26 15.98 1.33
CA SER A 243 5.22 15.77 -0.11
C SER A 243 6.59 15.43 -0.66
N VAL A 244 6.62 14.60 -1.69
CA VAL A 244 7.84 14.21 -2.40
C VAL A 244 7.58 14.18 -3.89
N VAL A 245 8.55 14.64 -4.67
CA VAL A 245 8.54 14.51 -6.13
C VAL A 245 9.27 13.22 -6.48
N PRO A 246 8.57 12.17 -6.94
CA PRO A 246 9.21 10.97 -7.46
C PRO A 246 9.69 11.20 -8.89
N GLY A 247 10.83 10.61 -9.23
CA GLY A 247 11.33 10.51 -10.61
C GLY A 247 11.54 9.06 -10.99
N GLN A 248 11.18 8.66 -12.20
CA GLN A 248 11.53 7.36 -12.79
C GLN A 248 11.96 7.57 -14.23
N SER A 249 13.08 6.97 -14.62
CA SER A 249 13.57 6.98 -16.00
C SER A 249 14.23 5.67 -16.38
N SER A 250 14.09 5.25 -17.64
CA SER A 250 14.79 4.09 -18.20
C SER A 250 14.84 4.20 -19.72
N ASP A 251 15.99 3.84 -20.30
CA ASP A 251 16.16 3.66 -21.75
C ASP A 251 15.81 2.25 -22.22
N ARG A 252 15.49 1.34 -21.28
CA ARG A 252 15.14 -0.06 -21.53
C ARG A 252 13.71 -0.35 -21.08
N THR A 253 12.76 0.43 -21.60
CA THR A 253 11.33 0.19 -21.33
C THR A 253 10.71 -0.65 -22.43
N THR A 254 10.04 -1.73 -22.05
CA THR A 254 9.30 -2.61 -22.97
C THR A 254 7.82 -2.61 -22.63
N LEU A 255 6.97 -2.75 -23.65
CA LEU A 255 5.53 -2.96 -23.49
C LEU A 255 5.26 -4.46 -23.32
N GLY A 256 4.30 -4.81 -22.47
CA GLY A 256 3.91 -6.18 -22.21
C GLY A 256 2.44 -6.30 -21.86
N THR A 257 2.01 -7.54 -21.62
CA THR A 257 0.76 -7.83 -20.95
C THR A 257 1.03 -8.22 -19.50
N ILE A 258 0.15 -7.79 -18.60
CA ILE A 258 0.14 -8.17 -17.18
C ILE A 258 -1.14 -8.94 -16.91
N ASN A 259 -1.00 -10.23 -16.64
CA ASN A 259 -2.07 -11.06 -16.12
C ASN A 259 -2.21 -10.82 -14.62
N LEU A 260 -3.43 -10.48 -14.17
CA LEU A 260 -3.77 -10.16 -12.78
C LEU A 260 -4.72 -11.19 -12.16
N SER A 261 -4.75 -12.45 -12.63
CA SER A 261 -5.59 -13.46 -11.99
C SER A 261 -5.17 -13.67 -10.53
N GLN A 262 -6.11 -13.49 -9.59
CA GLN A 262 -5.89 -13.70 -8.15
C GLN A 262 -6.32 -15.10 -7.67
N ALA A 263 -6.45 -16.07 -8.59
CA ALA A 263 -6.82 -17.43 -8.23
C ALA A 263 -5.86 -18.02 -7.19
N GLY A 264 -6.41 -18.64 -6.15
CA GLY A 264 -5.70 -19.13 -4.96
C GLY A 264 -5.32 -18.04 -3.95
N GLY A 265 -5.76 -16.80 -4.18
CA GLY A 265 -5.41 -15.63 -3.38
C GLY A 265 -6.13 -15.55 -2.02
N ASP A 266 -5.64 -14.63 -1.20
CA ASP A 266 -6.22 -14.30 0.09
C ASP A 266 -7.63 -13.70 -0.09
N GLY A 267 -8.60 -14.22 0.68
CA GLY A 267 -10.01 -13.84 0.59
C GLY A 267 -10.82 -14.44 -0.59
N GLU A 268 -10.24 -15.27 -1.46
CA GLU A 268 -10.97 -15.83 -2.63
C GLU A 268 -12.24 -16.60 -2.26
N GLU A 269 -12.16 -17.44 -1.24
CA GLU A 269 -13.25 -18.34 -0.83
C GLU A 269 -14.45 -17.60 -0.23
N THR A 270 -14.18 -16.53 0.51
CA THR A 270 -15.13 -15.79 1.34
C THR A 270 -15.53 -14.44 0.75
N GLY A 271 -14.80 -13.96 -0.26
CA GLY A 271 -14.93 -12.61 -0.80
C GLY A 271 -14.17 -11.54 0.00
N TYR A 272 -13.58 -11.88 1.15
CA TYR A 272 -12.83 -10.98 2.02
C TYR A 272 -11.74 -11.73 2.79
N ASN A 273 -10.58 -11.12 3.03
CA ASN A 273 -9.56 -11.71 3.92
C ASN A 273 -9.84 -11.45 5.41
N ALA A 274 -8.94 -11.93 6.29
CA ALA A 274 -9.11 -11.86 7.75
C ALA A 274 -9.21 -10.43 8.31
N VAL A 275 -8.69 -9.43 7.58
CA VAL A 275 -8.78 -8.01 7.97
C VAL A 275 -9.94 -7.27 7.31
N GLY A 276 -10.72 -7.95 6.46
CA GLY A 276 -11.87 -7.36 5.77
C GLY A 276 -11.53 -6.66 4.45
N ASP A 277 -10.35 -6.91 3.88
CA ASP A 277 -10.05 -6.46 2.52
C ASP A 277 -10.84 -7.30 1.52
N GLU A 278 -11.48 -6.66 0.54
CA GLU A 278 -12.28 -7.35 -0.46
C GLU A 278 -11.44 -8.28 -1.33
N TYR A 279 -12.00 -9.36 -1.85
CA TYR A 279 -11.38 -10.13 -2.94
C TYR A 279 -11.92 -9.67 -4.29
N PHE A 280 -11.01 -9.46 -5.24
CA PHE A 280 -11.37 -9.23 -6.64
C PHE A 280 -10.56 -10.20 -7.51
N PRO A 281 -11.19 -10.88 -8.50
CA PRO A 281 -10.48 -11.83 -9.37
C PRO A 281 -9.29 -11.23 -10.11
N ASN A 282 -9.33 -9.91 -10.36
CA ASN A 282 -8.29 -9.14 -11.04
C ASN A 282 -7.63 -8.11 -10.11
N PHE A 283 -7.56 -8.43 -8.82
CA PHE A 283 -6.97 -7.66 -7.71
C PHE A 283 -7.69 -6.37 -7.32
N TRP A 284 -8.00 -5.53 -8.29
CA TRP A 284 -8.56 -4.19 -8.10
C TRP A 284 -9.90 -4.06 -8.87
N PRO A 285 -10.90 -3.34 -8.32
CA PRO A 285 -12.22 -3.27 -8.93
C PRO A 285 -12.16 -2.65 -10.33
N GLY A 286 -12.81 -3.29 -11.30
CA GLY A 286 -12.90 -2.80 -12.68
C GLY A 286 -11.67 -3.07 -13.56
N LEU A 287 -10.63 -3.75 -13.06
CA LEU A 287 -9.54 -4.22 -13.92
C LEU A 287 -9.91 -5.45 -14.73
N LEU A 288 -9.30 -5.56 -15.90
CA LEU A 288 -9.36 -6.77 -16.74
C LEU A 288 -8.41 -7.82 -16.19
N SER A 289 -8.60 -9.09 -16.58
CA SER A 289 -7.69 -10.17 -16.20
C SER A 289 -6.32 -10.01 -16.84
N THR A 290 -6.25 -9.42 -18.04
CA THR A 290 -5.02 -9.10 -18.76
C THR A 290 -5.03 -7.62 -19.10
N ASN A 291 -4.01 -6.89 -18.67
CA ASN A 291 -3.87 -5.45 -18.88
C ASN A 291 -2.59 -5.18 -19.68
N VAL A 292 -2.54 -4.04 -20.36
CA VAL A 292 -1.29 -3.56 -20.95
C VAL A 292 -0.44 -2.95 -19.84
N GLY A 293 0.85 -3.28 -19.82
CA GLY A 293 1.78 -2.78 -18.82
C GLY A 293 3.15 -2.50 -19.40
N LEU A 294 3.96 -1.77 -18.63
CA LEU A 294 5.33 -1.43 -18.93
C LEU A 294 6.27 -2.25 -18.05
N ARG A 295 7.40 -2.66 -18.60
CA ARG A 295 8.58 -3.10 -17.85
C ARG A 295 9.73 -2.16 -18.15
N MET A 296 10.21 -1.46 -17.13
CA MET A 296 11.37 -0.55 -17.20
C MET A 296 12.57 -1.22 -16.54
N GLU A 297 13.52 -1.71 -17.33
CA GLU A 297 14.72 -2.38 -16.82
C GLU A 297 15.86 -1.37 -16.60
N ASP A 298 16.73 -1.59 -15.60
CA ASP A 298 17.75 -0.60 -15.20
C ASP A 298 17.17 0.83 -15.08
N ALA A 299 16.00 0.89 -14.47
CA ALA A 299 15.36 2.16 -14.17
C ALA A 299 16.14 2.88 -13.08
N THR A 300 16.26 4.19 -13.23
CA THR A 300 16.69 5.09 -12.16
C THR A 300 15.45 5.68 -11.50
N ILE A 301 15.34 5.50 -10.19
CA ILE A 301 14.23 6.01 -9.39
C ILE A 301 14.79 7.01 -8.38
N THR A 302 14.17 8.18 -8.26
CA THR A 302 14.60 9.22 -7.33
C THR A 302 13.47 9.66 -6.42
N PHE A 303 13.79 9.86 -5.14
CA PHE A 303 12.93 10.54 -4.17
C PHE A 303 13.65 11.77 -3.64
N SER A 304 13.06 12.93 -3.84
CA SER A 304 13.56 14.21 -3.34
C SER A 304 13.46 14.32 -1.81
N GLU A 305 14.09 15.34 -1.24
CA GLU A 305 13.85 15.76 0.14
C GLU A 305 12.36 16.00 0.38
N PRO A 306 11.81 15.58 1.54
CA PRO A 306 10.41 15.84 1.85
C PRO A 306 10.18 17.33 2.07
N VAL A 307 9.12 17.86 1.46
CA VAL A 307 8.57 19.15 1.86
C VAL A 307 7.48 18.90 2.88
N VAL A 308 7.60 19.50 4.06
CA VAL A 308 6.58 19.38 5.12
C VAL A 308 5.40 20.28 4.79
N TRP A 309 4.20 19.72 4.76
CA TRP A 309 2.95 20.44 4.57
C TRP A 309 2.16 20.49 5.88
N ASN A 310 1.83 21.70 6.32
CA ASN A 310 0.80 21.92 7.34
C ASN A 310 -0.57 21.90 6.68
N VAL A 311 -1.06 20.71 6.30
CA VAL A 311 -2.41 20.54 5.70
C VAL A 311 -3.51 20.76 6.75
N TYR A 312 -3.18 20.63 8.05
CA TYR A 312 -4.13 20.75 9.16
C TYR A 312 -3.61 21.66 10.29
N PRO A 313 -3.44 22.98 10.07
CA PRO A 313 -2.86 23.87 11.07
C PRO A 313 -3.68 23.97 12.38
N ASN A 314 -4.93 23.50 12.39
CA ASN A 314 -5.87 23.64 13.53
C ASN A 314 -6.48 22.33 14.04
N MET A 315 -5.91 21.15 13.74
CA MET A 315 -6.40 19.87 14.33
C MET A 315 -5.74 19.51 15.67
N ALA A 316 -4.84 20.34 16.19
CA ALA A 316 -4.52 20.29 17.61
C ALA A 316 -5.77 20.73 18.41
N SER A 317 -6.19 19.88 19.36
CA SER A 317 -7.17 20.16 20.44
C SER A 317 -8.68 20.22 20.14
N GLN A 318 -9.24 19.41 19.24
CA GLN A 318 -10.70 19.18 19.23
C GLN A 318 -11.01 17.74 19.68
N PRO A 319 -11.68 17.52 20.83
CA PRO A 319 -12.22 16.21 21.14
C PRO A 319 -13.32 15.91 20.12
N PHE A 320 -13.07 14.93 19.26
CA PHE A 320 -14.05 14.47 18.27
C PHE A 320 -15.31 13.96 18.98
N ARG A 321 -16.39 14.74 18.89
CA ARG A 321 -17.73 14.26 19.24
C ARG A 321 -18.21 13.34 18.12
N TYR A 322 -18.32 12.06 18.40
CA TYR A 322 -19.06 11.13 17.57
C TYR A 322 -20.55 11.55 17.54
N CYS A 323 -21.03 11.98 16.38
CA CYS A 323 -22.46 11.91 16.08
C CYS A 323 -22.76 10.49 15.60
N LEU A 324 -23.06 9.59 16.52
CA LEU A 324 -23.78 8.35 16.20
C LEU A 324 -25.19 8.73 15.74
N PRO A 325 -25.72 8.13 14.65
CA PRO A 325 -27.11 8.33 14.28
C PRO A 325 -28.02 7.82 15.40
N HIS A 326 -28.95 8.68 15.84
CA HIS A 326 -29.97 8.38 16.84
C HIS A 326 -30.78 7.12 16.46
N LEU A 327 -30.45 5.99 17.08
CA LEU A 327 -31.38 4.87 17.25
C LEU A 327 -32.04 5.03 18.62
N THR A 328 -33.22 5.65 18.63
CA THR A 328 -34.08 5.69 19.80
C THR A 328 -34.70 4.32 20.03
N PHE A 329 -34.23 3.59 21.03
CA PHE A 329 -34.99 2.50 21.64
C PHE A 329 -35.65 3.01 22.93
N ARG A 330 -36.98 2.96 22.98
CA ARG A 330 -37.78 3.07 24.21
C ARG A 330 -38.01 1.67 24.77
N GLY A 331 -37.60 1.41 26.00
CA GLY A 331 -37.93 0.22 26.79
C GLY A 331 -37.36 0.32 28.21
N PRO A 332 -38.05 -0.20 29.25
CA PRO A 332 -38.08 0.43 30.57
C PRO A 332 -36.96 -0.02 31.52
N HIS A 333 -36.73 0.87 32.50
CA HIS A 333 -36.06 0.72 33.78
C HIS A 333 -35.66 -0.69 34.19
N ASP A 334 -34.35 -0.88 34.39
CA ASP A 334 -33.81 -1.55 35.58
C ASP A 334 -32.39 -1.03 35.85
N THR A 335 -32.20 -0.54 37.08
CA THR A 335 -30.96 0.03 37.61
C THR A 335 -29.99 -1.09 37.99
N PHE A 336 -28.76 -1.04 37.46
CA PHE A 336 -27.63 -1.81 37.97
C PHE A 336 -26.47 -0.85 38.26
N ASP A 337 -26.11 -0.75 39.54
CA ASP A 337 -25.00 0.05 40.04
C ASP A 337 -23.65 -0.60 39.69
N LEU A 338 -22.71 0.21 39.18
CA LEU A 338 -21.29 -0.12 39.07
C LEU A 338 -20.49 0.77 40.04
N PRO A 339 -19.50 0.23 40.77
CA PRO A 339 -18.74 1.02 41.74
C PRO A 339 -17.70 1.92 41.07
N ASN A 340 -17.69 3.19 41.51
CA ASN A 340 -16.69 4.21 41.20
C ASN A 340 -15.28 3.79 41.66
N TYR A 341 -14.31 3.87 40.76
CA TYR A 341 -12.89 3.92 41.12
C TYR A 341 -12.32 5.28 40.70
N ASN A 342 -12.25 6.20 41.67
CA ASN A 342 -11.46 7.42 41.55
C ASN A 342 -10.04 7.08 42.01
N ALA A 343 -9.05 7.25 41.12
CA ALA A 343 -7.65 7.26 41.50
C ALA A 343 -7.06 8.65 41.17
N ASP A 344 -6.63 9.33 42.22
CA ASP A 344 -5.90 10.60 42.20
C ASP A 344 -4.45 10.38 41.70
N PRO A 345 -3.84 11.33 40.96
CA PRO A 345 -2.49 11.19 40.45
C PRO A 345 -1.50 11.94 41.32
N GLU A 346 -0.79 11.27 42.23
CA GLU A 346 0.50 11.75 42.76
C GLU A 346 1.21 10.66 43.57
N THR A 347 2.24 10.03 43.01
CA THR A 347 3.39 9.61 43.83
C THR A 347 4.65 9.48 43.00
N ILE A 348 5.63 10.24 43.47
CA ILE A 348 6.93 10.55 42.89
C ILE A 348 7.92 9.39 43.13
N PHE A 349 8.77 9.21 42.13
CA PHE A 349 10.09 8.55 42.12
C PHE A 349 10.77 8.39 43.49
N THR A 350 11.26 7.18 43.78
CA THR A 350 12.62 6.91 44.28
C THR A 350 12.86 5.39 44.39
N GLY A 351 13.79 4.86 43.58
CA GLY A 351 14.21 3.46 43.66
C GLY A 351 15.62 3.27 43.11
N LYS A 352 16.60 3.12 44.00
CA LYS A 352 18.02 2.80 43.74
C LYS A 352 18.19 1.41 43.09
N PRO A 353 19.31 1.15 42.39
CA PRO A 353 19.54 -0.10 41.68
C PRO A 353 20.09 -1.21 42.62
N PRO A 354 19.84 -2.50 42.34
CA PRO A 354 20.44 -3.59 43.09
C PRO A 354 21.85 -3.92 42.62
N ARG A 355 22.67 -4.32 43.59
CA ARG A 355 24.07 -4.76 43.49
C ARG A 355 24.20 -6.17 42.91
N SER A 356 25.38 -6.35 42.31
CA SER A 356 26.06 -7.56 41.86
C SER A 356 26.05 -8.76 42.82
N SER A 357 25.96 -9.96 42.25
CA SER A 357 26.57 -11.18 42.79
C SER A 357 27.18 -12.01 41.64
N GLN A 358 28.46 -12.33 41.78
CA GLN A 358 29.24 -13.25 40.95
C GLN A 358 29.03 -14.72 41.38
N ASP A 359 29.55 -15.62 40.54
CA ASP A 359 29.77 -17.07 40.67
C ASP A 359 28.61 -18.03 40.45
N ALA A 360 28.62 -18.68 39.27
CA ALA A 360 28.82 -20.14 39.18
C ALA A 360 29.14 -20.55 37.72
N SER A 361 30.35 -21.04 37.52
CA SER A 361 30.81 -21.74 36.31
C SER A 361 30.39 -23.21 36.33
N GLN A 362 29.73 -23.71 35.28
CA GLN A 362 29.90 -25.08 34.74
C GLN A 362 29.18 -25.25 33.38
N PRO A 363 29.75 -26.02 32.42
CA PRO A 363 29.28 -26.08 31.03
C PRO A 363 28.16 -27.11 30.83
N LEU A 364 27.11 -26.72 30.11
CA LEU A 364 26.00 -27.59 29.72
C LEU A 364 26.36 -28.42 28.46
N HIS A 365 26.25 -29.73 28.57
CA HIS A 365 26.36 -30.69 27.47
C HIS A 365 25.25 -30.51 26.43
N LEU A 366 25.63 -30.42 25.15
CA LEU A 366 24.74 -30.52 23.99
C LEU A 366 24.23 -31.96 23.81
N PRO A 367 22.93 -32.20 23.62
CA PRO A 367 22.44 -33.51 23.18
C PRO A 367 22.60 -33.68 21.67
N HIS A 368 23.08 -34.85 21.29
CA HIS A 368 23.30 -35.32 19.92
C HIS A 368 22.02 -35.30 19.06
N ALA A 369 22.17 -34.89 17.79
CA ALA A 369 21.15 -34.98 16.76
C ALA A 369 20.83 -36.44 16.39
N PRO A 370 19.55 -36.81 16.17
CA PRO A 370 19.17 -38.14 15.71
C PRO A 370 19.48 -38.34 14.22
N PRO A 371 19.79 -39.58 13.78
CA PRO A 371 20.11 -39.87 12.39
C PRO A 371 18.86 -39.81 11.48
N PRO A 372 19.04 -39.52 10.17
CA PRO A 372 17.92 -39.36 9.24
C PRO A 372 17.20 -40.69 8.94
N PRO A 373 15.88 -40.68 8.71
CA PRO A 373 15.12 -41.86 8.36
C PRO A 373 15.43 -42.37 6.94
N LYS A 374 15.46 -43.70 6.81
CA LYS A 374 15.72 -44.43 5.56
C LYS A 374 14.57 -44.25 4.56
N LEU A 375 14.92 -43.92 3.31
CA LEU A 375 14.00 -43.91 2.16
C LEU A 375 13.38 -45.31 1.96
N HIS A 376 12.05 -45.38 2.03
CA HIS A 376 11.28 -46.48 1.47
C HIS A 376 10.58 -46.03 0.19
N THR A 377 11.03 -46.56 -0.94
CA THR A 377 10.32 -46.52 -2.24
C THR A 377 9.20 -47.54 -2.28
N PRO A 378 7.94 -47.15 -2.57
CA PRO A 378 6.91 -48.10 -2.99
C PRO A 378 6.81 -48.17 -4.52
N ARG A 379 6.72 -49.41 -5.01
CA ARG A 379 6.49 -49.83 -6.40
C ARG A 379 5.20 -49.26 -7.00
N ILE A 380 5.32 -48.84 -8.26
CA ILE A 380 4.25 -48.59 -9.22
C ILE A 380 3.53 -49.90 -9.60
N ARG A 381 2.18 -49.88 -9.67
CA ARG A 381 1.36 -50.81 -10.46
C ARG A 381 0.24 -50.05 -11.20
N PRO A 382 -0.21 -50.52 -12.40
CA PRO A 382 -1.00 -49.74 -13.37
C PRO A 382 -2.54 -49.83 -13.16
N PRO A 383 -3.35 -49.13 -13.99
CA PRO A 383 -4.69 -48.69 -13.63
C PRO A 383 -5.83 -49.62 -14.07
N THR A 384 -6.96 -49.56 -13.36
CA THR A 384 -8.25 -50.14 -13.80
C THR A 384 -9.42 -49.19 -13.51
N THR A 385 -9.96 -48.63 -14.60
CA THR A 385 -11.36 -48.29 -14.96
C THR A 385 -12.49 -48.25 -13.91
N HIS A 386 -13.18 -47.10 -13.85
CA HIS A 386 -14.60 -46.88 -13.50
C HIS A 386 -15.55 -47.36 -14.63
N PRO A 387 -16.92 -47.35 -14.54
CA PRO A 387 -17.83 -46.71 -13.54
C PRO A 387 -19.05 -47.57 -13.08
N GLN A 388 -19.83 -47.08 -12.10
CA GLN A 388 -21.31 -46.92 -12.13
C GLN A 388 -21.94 -46.76 -10.72
N ASN A 389 -23.03 -45.98 -10.66
CA ASN A 389 -23.77 -45.49 -9.47
C ASN A 389 -25.14 -46.24 -9.31
N PRO A 390 -25.92 -46.00 -8.22
CA PRO A 390 -26.58 -47.05 -7.39
C PRO A 390 -28.12 -47.17 -7.54
N PRO A 391 -28.79 -48.04 -6.73
CA PRO A 391 -29.96 -47.61 -5.93
C PRO A 391 -30.14 -48.41 -4.58
N PRO A 392 -31.30 -48.44 -3.86
CA PRO A 392 -31.57 -47.59 -2.68
C PRO A 392 -32.03 -48.32 -1.37
N THR A 393 -32.19 -47.51 -0.30
CA THR A 393 -33.05 -47.66 0.91
C THR A 393 -32.82 -48.78 1.95
N THR A 394 -32.63 -48.40 3.23
CA THR A 394 -33.58 -48.52 4.37
C THR A 394 -32.88 -48.41 5.75
N GLY A 395 -33.57 -47.83 6.74
CA GLY A 395 -33.42 -48.20 8.17
C GLY A 395 -32.68 -47.25 9.12
N SER A 396 -33.44 -46.41 9.83
CA SER A 396 -33.05 -45.68 11.06
C SER A 396 -33.04 -46.62 12.30
N PRO A 397 -32.48 -46.27 13.49
CA PRO A 397 -33.08 -45.23 14.34
C PRO A 397 -32.14 -44.34 15.21
N ALA A 398 -32.59 -43.09 15.34
CA ALA A 398 -32.77 -42.25 16.55
C ALA A 398 -31.66 -41.95 17.59
N SER A 399 -31.38 -40.65 17.75
CA SER A 399 -31.18 -39.89 19.02
C SER A 399 -31.11 -38.38 18.67
N LEU A 400 -32.20 -37.58 18.74
CA LEU A 400 -32.76 -36.79 19.87
C LEU A 400 -31.83 -35.74 20.51
N CYS A 401 -31.96 -34.46 20.11
CA CYS A 401 -32.39 -33.32 20.95
C CYS A 401 -32.30 -31.97 20.16
N THR A 402 -33.42 -31.44 19.66
CA THR A 402 -34.27 -30.35 20.20
C THR A 402 -33.77 -28.92 19.87
N THR A 403 -34.34 -28.33 18.83
CA THR A 403 -34.37 -26.87 18.58
C THR A 403 -35.76 -26.32 18.88
N TYR A 404 -35.81 -25.20 19.62
CA TYR A 404 -37.03 -24.47 19.92
C TYR A 404 -37.43 -23.56 18.74
N ASP A 405 -38.71 -23.66 18.36
CA ASP A 405 -39.39 -22.80 17.40
C ASP A 405 -40.24 -21.77 18.16
N LEU A 406 -40.09 -20.49 17.83
CA LEU A 406 -40.97 -19.41 18.29
C LEU A 406 -41.34 -18.56 17.08
N THR A 407 -42.54 -18.79 16.55
CA THR A 407 -43.23 -17.86 15.67
C THR A 407 -43.66 -16.60 16.46
N PRO A 408 -43.75 -15.45 15.77
CA PRO A 408 -45.00 -14.72 15.88
C PRO A 408 -45.52 -14.07 14.59
N ARG A 409 -46.82 -14.29 14.39
CA ARG A 409 -47.89 -13.39 13.88
C ARG A 409 -47.68 -12.56 12.61
N LYS A 410 -48.53 -12.90 11.64
CA LYS A 410 -49.07 -12.06 10.56
C LYS A 410 -49.43 -10.65 11.03
N LYS A 411 -48.95 -9.64 10.31
CA LYS A 411 -49.62 -8.34 10.15
C LYS A 411 -49.96 -8.13 8.68
N GLU A 412 -51.23 -7.78 8.51
CA GLU A 412 -51.98 -7.56 7.29
C GLU A 412 -51.62 -6.19 6.70
N SER A 413 -51.14 -6.14 5.45
CA SER A 413 -50.93 -4.87 4.73
C SER A 413 -52.00 -4.68 3.66
N LYS A 414 -52.84 -3.66 3.84
CA LYS A 414 -53.82 -3.16 2.88
C LYS A 414 -53.17 -2.83 1.53
N ARG A 415 -53.71 -3.43 0.46
CA ARG A 415 -53.55 -2.97 -0.92
C ARG A 415 -54.13 -1.56 -1.07
N ARG A 416 -53.40 -0.68 -1.76
CA ARG A 416 -53.95 0.48 -2.45
C ARG A 416 -53.50 0.38 -3.90
N ASP A 417 -54.49 0.18 -4.76
CA ASP A 417 -54.39 0.31 -6.22
C ASP A 417 -54.07 1.75 -6.58
N LEU A 418 -53.10 1.95 -7.49
CA LEU A 418 -52.99 3.17 -8.28
C LEU A 418 -52.54 2.79 -9.70
N ASP A 419 -53.35 3.27 -10.64
CA ASP A 419 -53.35 3.00 -12.07
C ASP A 419 -52.03 3.27 -12.79
N ALA A 420 -51.74 2.39 -13.75
CA ALA A 420 -50.74 2.58 -14.78
C ALA A 420 -51.27 3.53 -15.88
N GLN A 421 -50.51 4.60 -16.17
CA GLN A 421 -50.61 5.32 -17.44
C GLN A 421 -49.25 5.30 -18.17
N PRO A 422 -49.22 5.06 -19.50
CA PRO A 422 -47.98 5.03 -20.27
C PRO A 422 -47.54 6.45 -20.66
N ARG A 423 -46.29 6.82 -20.37
CA ARG A 423 -45.69 8.08 -20.84
C ARG A 423 -45.07 7.91 -22.23
N LYS A 424 -45.46 8.81 -23.13
CA LYS A 424 -44.93 9.02 -24.50
C LYS A 424 -43.46 9.51 -24.47
N PRO A 425 -42.67 9.26 -25.53
CA PRO A 425 -41.29 9.73 -25.64
C PRO A 425 -41.25 11.24 -25.98
N GLN A 426 -40.40 12.00 -25.29
CA GLN A 426 -40.07 13.38 -25.67
C GLN A 426 -38.79 13.40 -26.51
N ALA A 427 -38.93 13.98 -27.70
CA ALA A 427 -37.85 14.28 -28.62
C ALA A 427 -36.96 15.42 -28.09
N PHE A 428 -35.64 15.20 -28.07
CA PHE A 428 -34.66 16.27 -27.87
C PHE A 428 -34.49 17.05 -29.18
N LYS A 429 -34.81 18.35 -29.13
CA LYS A 429 -34.49 19.32 -30.20
C LYS A 429 -33.00 19.66 -30.14
N ILE A 430 -32.32 19.42 -31.25
CA ILE A 430 -31.00 19.98 -31.56
C ILE A 430 -31.20 21.46 -31.91
N LEU A 431 -30.55 22.34 -31.16
CA LEU A 431 -30.44 23.77 -31.49
C LEU A 431 -28.94 24.10 -31.52
N GLY A 432 -28.41 24.19 -32.74
CA GLY A 432 -27.08 24.73 -32.98
C GLY A 432 -27.09 26.26 -32.91
N SER A 433 -25.99 26.84 -32.44
CA SER A 433 -25.45 28.12 -32.91
C SER A 433 -24.01 28.31 -32.41
N PRO A 434 -23.19 29.07 -33.15
CA PRO A 434 -21.74 28.86 -33.25
C PRO A 434 -20.91 29.74 -32.29
N LEU A 435 -19.74 29.23 -31.90
CA LEU A 435 -18.69 30.00 -31.25
C LEU A 435 -18.08 31.02 -32.23
N ARG A 436 -18.21 32.30 -31.91
CA ARG A 436 -17.48 33.41 -32.54
C ARG A 436 -16.05 33.46 -31.98
N PHE A 437 -15.08 33.42 -32.88
CA PHE A 437 -13.70 33.83 -32.61
C PHE A 437 -13.64 35.36 -32.48
N GLY A 438 -13.22 35.83 -31.31
CA GLY A 438 -12.83 37.23 -31.10
C GLY A 438 -11.33 37.38 -31.29
N LEU A 439 -10.92 37.88 -32.47
CA LEU A 439 -9.61 38.51 -32.65
C LEU A 439 -9.61 39.85 -31.89
N VAL A 440 -8.65 40.04 -30.99
CA VAL A 440 -8.16 41.36 -30.60
C VAL A 440 -6.70 41.41 -31.00
N GLY A 441 -6.36 42.31 -31.92
CA GLY A 441 -5.00 42.49 -32.40
C GLY A 441 -4.38 43.81 -31.94
N ARG A 442 -3.03 43.82 -31.99
CA ARG A 442 -2.11 44.95 -32.26
C ARG A 442 -1.90 45.96 -31.12
N ARG A 443 -0.69 46.46 -30.77
CA ARG A 443 0.69 46.61 -31.32
C ARG A 443 1.66 46.59 -30.09
N TYR A 444 2.97 46.35 -30.16
CA TYR A 444 4.03 47.03 -30.91
C TYR A 444 5.30 46.17 -30.85
N LEU A 445 6.01 46.03 -31.97
CA LEU A 445 7.49 46.03 -31.99
C LEU A 445 7.95 46.36 -33.41
N HIS A 446 8.72 47.44 -33.49
CA HIS A 446 9.26 48.06 -34.69
C HIS A 446 10.33 47.16 -35.34
N TRP A 447 10.25 47.02 -36.66
CA TRP A 447 11.42 46.73 -37.50
C TRP A 447 11.69 47.96 -38.37
N LYS A 448 12.98 48.18 -38.60
CA LYS A 448 13.59 49.42 -39.07
C LYS A 448 14.04 49.19 -40.51
N GLU A 449 13.54 50.00 -41.44
CA GLU A 449 14.13 50.13 -42.79
C GLU A 449 14.41 51.60 -43.05
N SER A 450 15.66 51.89 -43.38
CA SER A 450 16.05 53.03 -44.20
C SER A 450 17.38 52.68 -44.87
N GLU A 451 17.30 52.42 -46.17
CA GLU A 451 18.43 52.51 -47.10
C GLU A 451 18.83 53.98 -47.31
N PHE A 452 20.04 54.19 -47.84
CA PHE A 452 20.66 55.45 -48.28
C PHE A 452 21.28 56.38 -47.22
N TYR A 453 22.60 56.53 -47.41
CA TYR A 453 23.61 57.47 -46.88
C TYR A 453 24.05 57.36 -45.41
#